data_AF-A0A1Q3CX07-F1
#
_entry.id   AF-A0A1Q3CX07-F1
#
_cell.length_a   1.000
_cell.length_b   1.000
_cell.length_c   1.000
_cell.angle_alpha   90.00
_cell.angle_beta   90.00
_cell.angle_gamma   90.00
#
_symmetry.space_group_name_H-M   'P 1'
#
loop_
_entity.id
_entity.type
_entity.pdbx_description
1 polymer ?
#
loop_
_entity_poly.entity_id
_entity_poly.type
_entity_poly.pdbx_seq_one_letter_code
_entity_poly.pdbx_strand_id
1 'polypeptide(L)'
;EKKVNLEETLAQLTANTTQFMAETRTNFQNQAPSIHKLEVQVGQIENLLSGRPQGTLPNNTEINQKEQVKAITLRSGKQLQDTPSKTEQSKDEEDNNENP
;
A
#
# COMPACT_ATOMS: atom_id res chain seq x y z
N GLU A 1 -8.23 -50.22 -49.18
CA GLU A 1 -7.80 -49.83 -47.82
C GLU A 1 -6.49 -49.08 -47.90
N LYS A 2 -6.40 -47.89 -47.29
CA LYS A 2 -5.15 -47.13 -47.21
C LYS A 2 -4.32 -47.78 -46.09
N LYS A 3 -3.28 -48.54 -46.41
CA LYS A 3 -2.31 -49.00 -45.41
C LYS A 3 -1.71 -47.77 -44.76
N VAL A 4 -2.05 -47.51 -43.51
CA VAL A 4 -1.42 -46.44 -42.74
C VAL A 4 0.06 -46.79 -42.64
N ASN A 5 0.93 -45.91 -43.16
CA ASN A 5 2.37 -46.10 -43.09
C ASN A 5 2.84 -45.72 -41.67
N LEU A 6 3.56 -46.62 -41.00
CA LEU A 6 4.08 -46.40 -39.66
C LEU A 6 5.02 -45.18 -39.62
N GLU A 7 5.82 -44.98 -40.65
CA GLU A 7 6.72 -43.82 -40.74
C GLU A 7 5.94 -42.50 -40.79
N GLU A 8 4.82 -42.47 -41.52
CA GLU A 8 3.94 -41.29 -41.61
C GLU A 8 3.31 -40.98 -40.25
N THR A 9 2.90 -42.01 -39.49
CA THR A 9 2.35 -41.80 -38.13
C THR A 9 3.38 -41.28 -37.14
N LEU A 10 4.64 -41.75 -37.23
CA LEU A 10 5.73 -41.28 -36.38
C LEU A 10 6.15 -39.84 -36.74
N ALA A 11 6.19 -39.53 -38.03
CA ALA A 11 6.45 -38.17 -38.51
C ALA A 11 5.34 -37.20 -38.05
N GLN A 12 4.07 -37.60 -38.16
CA GLN A 12 2.94 -36.79 -37.71
C GLN A 12 2.96 -36.57 -36.20
N LEU A 13 3.26 -37.61 -35.42
CA LEU A 13 3.39 -37.49 -33.96
C LEU A 13 4.50 -36.49 -33.59
N THR A 14 5.68 -36.62 -34.22
CA THR A 14 6.82 -35.73 -33.98
C THR A 14 6.47 -34.28 -34.35
N ALA A 15 5.80 -34.07 -35.49
CA ALA A 15 5.33 -32.76 -35.92
C ALA A 15 4.34 -32.14 -34.90
N ASN A 16 3.35 -32.92 -34.46
CA ASN A 16 2.37 -32.46 -33.48
C ASN A 16 3.04 -32.10 -32.14
N THR A 17 3.98 -32.93 -31.68
CA THR A 17 4.72 -32.67 -30.43
C THR A 17 5.57 -31.41 -30.54
N THR A 18 6.29 -31.23 -31.64
CA THR A 18 7.13 -30.03 -31.84
C THR A 18 6.27 -28.75 -31.93
N GLN A 19 5.14 -28.81 -32.62
CA GLN A 19 4.19 -27.70 -32.67
C GLN A 19 3.64 -27.37 -31.27
N PHE A 20 3.18 -28.37 -30.53
CA PHE A 20 2.67 -28.19 -29.16
C PHE A 20 3.71 -27.53 -28.25
N MET A 21 4.97 -27.96 -28.31
CA MET A 21 6.06 -27.38 -27.52
C MET A 21 6.34 -25.92 -27.92
N ALA A 22 6.27 -25.61 -29.22
CA ALA A 22 6.47 -24.25 -29.71
C ALA A 22 5.33 -23.30 -29.29
N GLU A 23 4.08 -23.74 -29.41
CA GLU A 23 2.90 -22.99 -28.95
C GLU A 23 2.95 -22.76 -27.44
N THR A 24 3.31 -23.79 -26.68
CA THR A 24 3.47 -23.70 -25.22
C THR A 24 4.54 -22.68 -24.84
N ARG A 25 5.72 -22.75 -25.46
CA ARG A 25 6.80 -21.78 -25.23
C ARG A 25 6.36 -20.35 -25.55
N THR A 26 5.68 -20.16 -26.67
CA THR A 26 5.19 -18.85 -27.12
C THR A 26 4.16 -18.30 -26.13
N ASN A 27 3.23 -19.12 -25.66
CA ASN A 27 2.25 -18.71 -24.66
C ASN A 27 2.91 -18.26 -23.36
N PHE A 28 3.94 -18.97 -22.87
CA PHE A 28 4.70 -18.53 -21.70
C PHE A 28 5.42 -17.20 -21.92
N GLN A 29 6.07 -17.03 -23.07
CA GLN A 29 6.74 -15.76 -23.41
C GLN A 29 5.75 -14.59 -23.49
N ASN A 30 4.56 -14.82 -24.05
CA ASN A 30 3.51 -13.81 -24.15
C ASN A 30 2.92 -13.43 -22.78
N GLN A 31 3.00 -14.30 -21.77
CA GLN A 31 2.52 -14.01 -20.42
C GLN A 31 3.53 -13.23 -19.56
N ALA A 32 4.83 -13.33 -19.84
CA ALA A 32 5.87 -12.67 -19.05
C ALA A 32 5.66 -11.15 -18.89
N PRO A 33 5.29 -10.37 -19.93
CA PRO A 33 5.00 -8.94 -19.78
C PRO A 33 3.79 -8.65 -18.89
N SER A 34 2.75 -9.48 -18.96
CA SER A 34 1.55 -9.32 -18.11
C SER A 34 1.87 -9.61 -16.65
N ILE A 35 2.66 -10.64 -16.37
CA ILE A 35 3.14 -10.95 -15.02
C ILE A 35 3.98 -9.79 -14.48
N HIS A 36 4.92 -9.28 -15.26
CA HIS A 36 5.75 -8.14 -14.85
C HIS A 36 4.92 -6.89 -14.52
N LYS A 37 3.89 -6.59 -15.31
CA LYS A 37 2.96 -5.49 -15.01
C LYS A 37 2.23 -5.69 -13.68
N LEU A 38 1.80 -6.92 -13.39
CA LEU A 38 1.17 -7.25 -12.11
C LEU A 38 2.14 -7.07 -10.94
N GLU A 39 3.39 -7.53 -11.07
CA GLU A 39 4.43 -7.32 -10.05
C GLU A 39 4.62 -5.83 -9.72
N VAL A 40 4.71 -4.99 -10.76
CA VAL A 40 4.83 -3.53 -10.59
C VAL A 40 3.59 -2.95 -9.90
N GLN A 41 2.38 -3.34 -10.30
CA GLN A 41 1.15 -2.86 -9.66
C GLN A 41 1.07 -3.27 -8.19
N VAL A 42 1.46 -4.50 -7.86
CA VAL A 42 1.51 -4.98 -6.46
C VAL A 42 2.52 -4.16 -5.64
N GLY A 43 3.71 -3.87 -6.18
CA GLY A 43 4.69 -3.01 -5.51
C GLY A 43 4.18 -1.57 -5.32
N GLN A 44 3.41 -1.03 -6.27
CA GLN A 44 2.78 0.29 -6.09
C GLN A 44 1.73 0.28 -4.98
N ILE A 45 0.94 -0.79 -4.86
CA ILE A 45 -0.03 -0.95 -3.78
C ILE A 45 0.69 -1.04 -2.43
N GLU A 46 1.77 -1.81 -2.34
CA GLU A 46 2.59 -1.88 -1.12
C GLU A 46 3.07 -0.48 -0.69
N ASN A 47 3.63 0.30 -1.61
CA ASN A 47 4.08 1.67 -1.34
C ASN A 47 2.93 2.59 -0.87
N LEU A 48 1.74 2.45 -1.47
CA LEU A 48 0.56 3.20 -1.04
C LEU A 48 0.12 2.80 0.37
N LEU A 49 0.23 1.53 0.73
CA LEU A 49 -0.15 1.03 2.06
C LEU A 49 0.90 1.38 3.13
N SER A 50 2.19 1.35 2.79
CA SER A 50 3.29 1.69 3.70
C SER A 50 3.44 3.20 3.93
N GLY A 51 3.10 4.01 2.94
CA GLY A 51 3.10 5.48 3.03
C GLY A 51 1.85 6.08 3.70
N ARG A 52 0.83 5.28 4.05
CA ARG A 52 -0.33 5.80 4.78
C ARG A 52 0.03 5.98 6.25
N PRO A 53 -0.14 7.20 6.82
CA PRO A 53 0.00 7.36 8.26
C PRO A 53 -1.06 6.50 8.96
N GLN A 54 -0.62 5.58 9.83
CA GLN A 54 -1.54 4.77 10.63
C GLN A 54 -2.43 5.71 11.46
N GLY A 55 -3.74 5.55 11.33
CA GLY A 55 -4.71 6.24 12.18
C GLY A 55 -5.12 7.65 11.73
N THR A 56 -4.56 8.22 10.66
CA THR A 56 -5.06 9.50 10.14
C THR A 56 -6.17 9.25 9.12
N LEU A 57 -7.41 9.51 9.53
CA LEU A 57 -8.51 9.67 8.59
C LEU A 57 -8.14 10.80 7.60
N PRO A 58 -8.52 10.73 6.32
CA PRO A 58 -8.33 11.81 5.36
C PRO A 58 -9.21 13.04 5.69
N ASN A 59 -9.76 13.10 6.91
CA ASN A 59 -10.54 14.22 7.36
C ASN A 59 -9.58 15.36 7.66
N ASN A 60 -9.58 16.30 6.72
CA ASN A 60 -9.07 17.65 6.82
C ASN A 60 -9.40 18.26 8.19
N THR A 61 -8.52 18.04 9.18
CA THR A 61 -8.53 18.87 10.38
C THR A 61 -7.48 19.96 10.14
N GLU A 62 -7.69 20.76 9.09
CA GLU A 62 -7.12 22.09 9.04
C GLU A 62 -7.55 22.79 10.33
N ILE A 63 -6.58 23.10 11.18
CA ILE A 63 -6.81 23.91 12.38
C ILE A 63 -7.49 25.19 11.90
N ASN A 64 -8.70 25.45 12.39
CA ASN A 64 -9.46 26.62 11.97
C ASN A 64 -8.69 27.88 12.41
N GLN A 65 -8.00 28.53 11.48
CA GLN A 65 -7.26 29.77 11.76
C GLN A 65 -8.19 30.91 12.23
N LYS A 66 -9.51 30.76 12.07
CA LYS A 66 -10.53 31.63 12.66
C LYS A 66 -10.98 31.19 14.06
N GLU A 67 -10.22 30.38 14.78
CA GLU A 67 -10.34 30.21 16.22
C GLU A 67 -9.92 31.51 16.94
N GLN A 68 -10.56 32.60 16.57
CA GLN A 68 -10.60 33.84 17.33
C GLN A 68 -11.47 33.51 18.52
N VAL A 69 -10.84 33.03 19.59
CA VAL A 69 -11.46 32.83 20.89
C VAL A 69 -12.00 34.19 21.32
N LYS A 70 -13.30 34.42 21.10
CA LYS A 70 -13.94 35.64 21.60
C LYS A 70 -13.94 35.53 23.11
N ALA A 71 -13.29 36.47 23.79
CA ALA A 71 -13.26 36.50 25.23
C ALA A 71 -14.68 36.46 25.80
N ILE A 72 -15.00 35.41 26.56
CA ILE A 72 -16.31 35.26 27.20
C ILE A 72 -16.30 36.13 28.46
N THR A 73 -17.10 37.21 28.45
CA THR A 73 -17.26 38.10 29.61
C THR A 73 -18.52 37.72 30.39
N LEU A 74 -18.39 37.55 31.70
CA LEU A 74 -19.53 37.31 32.59
C LEU A 74 -20.40 38.57 32.69
N ARG A 75 -21.69 38.42 33.05
CA ARG A 75 -22.60 39.57 33.28
C ARG A 75 -22.09 40.56 34.34
N SER A 76 -21.17 40.12 35.21
CA SER A 76 -20.48 40.96 36.20
C SER A 76 -19.32 41.79 35.63
N GLY A 77 -19.04 41.70 34.32
CA GLY A 77 -17.97 42.44 33.65
C GLY A 77 -16.57 41.83 33.82
N LYS A 78 -16.43 40.68 34.50
CA LYS A 78 -15.15 39.97 34.59
C LYS A 78 -14.94 39.04 33.40
N GLN A 79 -13.75 39.12 32.81
CA GLN A 79 -13.28 38.13 31.83
C GLN A 79 -12.80 36.89 32.57
N LEU A 80 -13.20 35.71 32.09
CA LEU A 80 -12.65 34.44 32.56
C LEU A 80 -11.23 34.31 32.02
N GLN A 81 -10.24 34.00 32.87
CA GLN A 81 -8.86 33.79 32.41
C GLN A 81 -8.85 32.54 31.52
N ASP A 82 -8.31 32.66 30.31
CA ASP A 82 -8.13 31.53 29.41
C ASP A 82 -7.16 30.55 30.06
N THR A 83 -7.65 29.37 30.42
CA THR A 83 -6.76 28.27 30.80
C THR A 83 -6.02 27.83 29.55
N PRO A 84 -4.68 27.77 29.55
CA PRO A 84 -3.96 27.25 28.40
C PRO A 84 -4.43 25.82 28.14
N SER A 85 -4.89 25.58 26.91
CA SER A 85 -5.22 24.25 26.45
C SER A 85 -4.01 23.35 26.70
N LYS A 86 -4.28 22.16 27.24
CA LYS A 86 -3.27 21.16 27.55
C LYS A 86 -2.63 20.69 26.23
N THR A 87 -1.58 21.37 25.79
CA THR A 87 -0.60 20.77 24.88
C THR A 87 0.27 19.86 25.73
N GLU A 88 0.34 18.61 25.30
CA GLU A 88 0.98 17.48 25.97
C GLU A 88 2.45 17.80 26.31
N GLN A 89 2.79 17.72 27.59
CA GLN A 89 4.18 17.58 28.05
C GLN A 89 4.50 16.09 28.10
N SER A 90 5.21 15.58 27.10
CA SER A 90 6.17 14.49 27.32
C SER A 90 7.47 15.14 27.77
N LYS A 91 7.79 15.02 29.06
CA LYS A 91 9.16 15.21 29.54
C LYS A 91 9.68 13.84 29.94
N ASP A 92 10.64 13.40 29.14
CA ASP A 92 11.65 12.43 29.55
C ASP A 92 12.39 12.99 30.78
N GLU A 93 12.48 12.19 31.85
CA GLU A 93 13.54 12.33 32.85
C GLU A 93 14.09 10.92 33.12
N GLU A 94 15.15 10.57 32.38
CA GLU A 94 16.27 9.83 32.95
C GLU A 94 16.96 10.76 33.95
N ASP A 95 17.03 10.38 35.23
CA ASP A 95 18.33 10.38 35.91
C ASP A 95 18.34 9.44 37.12
N ASN A 96 19.49 8.79 37.26
CA ASN A 96 19.87 7.83 38.27
C ASN A 96 20.02 8.49 39.64
N ASN A 97 19.71 7.77 40.73
CA ASN A 97 20.67 7.74 41.83
C ASN A 97 20.55 6.51 42.73
N GLU A 98 21.71 5.96 43.06
CA GLU A 98 21.97 4.82 43.95
C GLU A 98 21.67 5.12 45.43
N ASN A 99 21.16 4.09 46.10
CA ASN A 99 21.35 3.56 47.48
C ASN A 99 21.89 4.45 48.64
N PRO A 100 21.50 4.16 49.90
CA PRO A 100 21.96 2.96 50.64
C PRO A 100 20.87 2.00 51.12
#